data_AF-A0A960BN67-F1
#
_entry.id   AF-A0A960BN67-F1
#
_cell.length_a   1.000
_cell.length_b   1.000
_cell.length_c   1.000
_cell.angle_alpha   90.00
_cell.angle_beta   90.00
_cell.angle_gamma   90.00
#
_symmetry.space_group_name_H-M   'P 1'
#
loop_
_entity.id
_entity.type
_entity.pdbx_description
1 polymer ?
#
loop_
_entity_poly.entity_id
_entity_poly.type
_entity_poly.pdbx_seq_one_letter_code
_entity_poly.pdbx_strand_id
1 'polypeptide(L)'
;MNDEELRKQARKRLEGQQAFKVMIGIFAISAVIILVTWWLVGGGYFWPGWALLGMAATALIFGWVVYGPTTAVPDSKVDQEIDRMRGK
;
A
#
# COMPACT_ATOMS: atom_id res chain seq x y z
N MET A 1 -2.93 2.40 27.14
CA MET A 1 -3.36 2.88 25.80
C MET A 1 -4.48 3.87 26.02
N ASN A 2 -4.27 5.13 25.64
CA ASN A 2 -5.29 6.17 25.72
C ASN A 2 -6.26 6.02 24.52
N ASP A 3 -7.57 6.17 24.72
CA ASP A 3 -8.59 5.99 23.66
C ASP A 3 -8.33 6.88 22.44
N GLU A 4 -7.68 8.02 22.65
CA GLU A 4 -7.29 8.97 21.61
C GLU A 4 -6.17 8.44 20.70
N GLU A 5 -5.21 7.69 21.24
CA GLU A 5 -4.15 7.05 20.45
C GLU A 5 -4.71 5.91 19.61
N LEU A 6 -5.61 5.11 20.18
CA LEU A 6 -6.35 4.05 19.48
C LEU A 6 -7.14 4.61 18.30
N ARG A 7 -7.89 5.71 18.50
CA ARG A 7 -8.61 6.39 17.40
C ARG A 7 -7.67 6.91 16.33
N LYS A 8 -6.53 7.48 16.70
CA LYS A 8 -5.53 8.01 15.75
C LYS A 8 -4.92 6.90 14.90
N GLN A 9 -4.59 5.76 15.51
CA GLN A 9 -4.07 4.58 14.80
C GLN A 9 -5.13 3.98 13.87
N ALA A 10 -6.37 3.82 14.34
CA ALA A 10 -7.48 3.33 13.53
C ALA A 10 -7.73 4.23 12.31
N ARG A 11 -7.72 5.56 12.49
CA ARG A 11 -7.89 6.52 11.41
C ARG A 11 -6.80 6.40 10.35
N LYS A 12 -5.52 6.39 10.75
CA LYS A 12 -4.39 6.22 9.82
C LYS A 12 -4.50 4.93 9.02
N ARG A 13 -4.92 3.83 9.66
CA ARG A 13 -5.11 2.55 8.98
C ARG A 13 -6.20 2.64 7.91
N LEU A 14 -7.35 3.23 8.23
CA LEU A 14 -8.46 3.39 7.29
C LEU A 14 -8.09 4.31 6.12
N GLU A 15 -7.38 5.41 6.39
CA GLU A 15 -6.87 6.31 5.34
C GLU A 15 -5.93 5.57 4.38
N GLY A 16 -4.99 4.77 4.90
CA GLY A 16 -4.09 3.95 4.08
C GLY A 16 -4.83 2.94 3.21
N GLN A 17 -5.85 2.26 3.77
CA GLN A 17 -6.72 1.34 3.02
C GLN A 17 -7.50 2.05 1.92
N GLN A 18 -8.03 3.24 2.20
CA GLN A 18 -8.76 4.02 1.22
C GLN A 18 -7.86 4.53 0.09
N ALA A 19 -6.67 5.04 0.43
CA ALA A 19 -5.66 5.46 -0.55
C ALA A 19 -5.27 4.30 -1.47
N PHE A 20 -5.07 3.10 -0.92
CA PHE A 20 -4.80 1.91 -1.73
C PHE A 20 -5.92 1.58 -2.71
N LYS A 21 -7.20 1.65 -2.27
CA LYS A 21 -8.35 1.40 -3.15
C LYS A 21 -8.40 2.41 -4.30
N VAL A 22 -8.13 3.68 -4.02
CA VAL A 22 -8.05 4.74 -5.05
C VAL A 22 -6.93 4.43 -6.05
N MET A 23 -5.74 4.04 -5.57
CA MET A 23 -4.61 3.66 -6.42
C MET A 23 -4.97 2.49 -7.36
N ILE A 24 -5.62 1.44 -6.85
CA ILE A 24 -6.07 0.30 -7.66
C ILE A 24 -7.11 0.74 -8.71
N GLY A 25 -8.04 1.63 -8.35
CA GLY A 25 -9.00 2.20 -9.29
C GLY A 25 -8.30 2.95 -10.44
N ILE A 26 -7.31 3.78 -10.12
CA ILE A 26 -6.50 4.50 -11.12
C ILE A 26 -5.75 3.50 -12.01
N PHE A 27 -5.11 2.49 -11.42
CA PHE A 27 -4.38 1.46 -12.19
C PHE A 27 -5.30 0.69 -13.13
N ALA A 28 -6.51 0.34 -12.70
CA ALA A 28 -7.49 -0.33 -13.54
C ALA A 28 -7.89 0.54 -14.74
N ILE A 29 -8.15 1.84 -14.51
CA ILE A 29 -8.47 2.78 -15.60
C ILE A 29 -7.29 2.93 -16.55
N SER A 30 -6.07 3.11 -16.03
CA SER A 30 -4.85 3.20 -16.85
C SER A 30 -4.60 1.93 -17.66
N ALA A 31 -4.80 0.75 -17.07
CA ALA A 31 -4.67 -0.53 -17.76
C ALA A 31 -5.61 -0.63 -18.95
N VAL A 32 -6.89 -0.24 -18.78
CA VAL A 32 -7.87 -0.20 -19.88
C VAL A 32 -7.41 0.76 -20.98
N ILE A 33 -6.98 1.98 -20.63
CA ILE A 33 -6.52 2.97 -21.61
C ILE A 33 -5.32 2.44 -22.41
N ILE A 34 -4.34 1.83 -21.74
CA ILE A 34 -3.15 1.26 -22.39
C ILE A 34 -3.54 0.14 -23.36
N LEU A 35 -4.42 -0.77 -22.94
CA LEU A 35 -4.87 -1.89 -23.78
C LEU A 35 -5.67 -1.40 -25.00
N VAL A 36 -6.58 -0.44 -24.80
CA VAL A 36 -7.34 0.18 -25.89
C VAL A 36 -6.41 0.88 -26.86
N THR A 37 -5.42 1.64 -26.35
CA THR A 37 -4.44 2.34 -27.18
C THR A 37 -3.63 1.35 -28.03
N TRP A 38 -3.14 0.27 -27.41
CA TRP A 38 -2.40 -0.77 -28.12
C TRP A 38 -3.25 -1.44 -29.22
N TRP A 39 -4.52 -1.71 -28.94
CA TRP A 39 -5.45 -2.28 -29.91
C TRP A 39 -5.70 -1.33 -31.09
N LEU A 40 -5.92 -0.03 -30.82
CA LEU A 40 -6.14 0.98 -31.84
C LEU A 40 -4.93 1.22 -32.74
N VAL A 41 -3.72 1.07 -32.21
CA VAL A 41 -2.46 1.26 -32.95
C VAL A 41 -2.11 0.03 -33.83
N GLY A 42 -2.89 -1.05 -33.75
CA GLY A 42 -2.78 -2.20 -34.65
C GLY A 42 -2.35 -3.50 -33.97
N GLY A 43 -2.15 -3.52 -32.65
CA GLY A 43 -2.01 -4.77 -31.90
C GLY A 43 -0.75 -5.58 -32.19
N GLY A 44 0.39 -4.92 -32.46
CA GLY A 44 1.70 -5.56 -32.70
C GLY A 44 2.31 -6.21 -31.45
N TYR A 45 3.62 -6.01 -31.22
CA TYR A 45 4.27 -6.51 -30.00
C TYR A 45 3.51 -6.05 -28.74
N PHE A 46 3.19 -6.99 -27.85
CA PHE A 46 2.35 -6.74 -26.66
C PHE A 46 3.15 -6.06 -25.53
N TRP A 47 3.62 -4.85 -25.79
CA TRP A 47 4.27 -4.00 -24.80
C TRP A 47 3.38 -3.63 -23.59
N PRO A 48 2.02 -3.59 -23.68
CA PRO A 48 1.18 -3.42 -22.48
C PRO A 48 1.46 -4.44 -21.38
N GLY A 49 1.88 -5.66 -21.74
CA GLY A 49 2.20 -6.70 -20.77
C GLY A 49 3.21 -6.25 -19.72
N TRP A 50 4.27 -5.53 -20.13
CA TRP A 50 5.27 -5.02 -19.19
C TRP A 50 4.74 -3.89 -18.30
N ALA A 51 3.90 -3.00 -18.85
CA ALA A 51 3.28 -1.93 -18.07
C ALA A 51 2.34 -2.52 -17.00
N LEU A 52 1.50 -3.50 -17.37
CA LEU A 52 0.61 -4.19 -16.44
C LEU A 52 1.38 -4.97 -15.39
N LEU A 53 2.50 -5.59 -15.75
CA LEU A 53 3.37 -6.29 -14.81
C LEU A 53 3.97 -5.34 -13.76
N GLY A 54 4.45 -4.16 -14.19
CA GLY A 54 4.90 -3.11 -13.27
C GLY A 54 3.79 -2.64 -12.32
N MET A 55 2.59 -2.37 -12.86
CA MET A 55 1.43 -1.99 -12.06
C MET A 55 1.05 -3.07 -11.04
N ALA A 56 1.02 -4.35 -11.46
CA ALA A 56 0.70 -5.48 -10.59
C ALA A 56 1.74 -5.62 -9.46
N ALA A 57 3.03 -5.50 -9.78
CA ALA A 57 4.09 -5.54 -8.78
C ALA A 57 3.94 -4.40 -7.75
N THR A 58 3.70 -3.17 -8.21
CA THR A 58 3.44 -2.04 -7.31
C THR A 58 2.20 -2.27 -6.44
N ALA A 59 1.10 -2.74 -7.02
CA ALA A 59 -0.12 -3.06 -6.28
C ALA A 59 0.12 -4.10 -5.18
N LEU A 60 0.92 -5.14 -5.46
CA LEU A 60 1.27 -6.16 -4.47
C LEU A 60 2.12 -5.59 -3.33
N ILE A 61 3.15 -4.82 -3.65
CA ILE A 61 4.04 -4.21 -2.64
C ILE A 61 3.25 -3.27 -1.72
N PHE A 62 2.50 -2.34 -2.29
CA PHE A 62 1.71 -1.39 -1.49
C PHE A 62 0.56 -2.07 -0.77
N GLY A 63 -0.03 -3.12 -1.36
CA GLY A 63 -1.03 -3.94 -0.70
C GLY A 63 -0.46 -4.61 0.55
N TRP A 64 0.76 -5.14 0.46
CA TRP A 64 1.47 -5.67 1.62
C TRP A 64 1.78 -4.62 2.68
N VAL A 65 2.17 -3.39 2.29
CA VAL A 65 2.41 -2.30 3.24
C VAL A 65 1.14 -1.88 3.98
N VAL A 66 -0.01 -1.88 3.30
CA VAL A 66 -1.28 -1.39 3.86
C VAL A 66 -2.04 -2.47 4.64
N TYR A 67 -2.03 -3.72 4.17
CA TYR A 67 -2.80 -4.83 4.75
C TYR A 67 -1.94 -5.89 5.43
N GLY A 68 -0.63 -5.88 5.23
CA GLY A 68 0.28 -6.84 5.82
C GLY A 68 0.45 -6.68 7.33
N PRO A 69 1.19 -7.61 7.96
CA PRO A 69 1.47 -7.55 9.38
C PRO A 69 2.14 -6.21 9.72
N THR A 70 1.56 -5.49 10.68
CA THR A 70 2.12 -4.24 11.20
C THR A 70 3.57 -4.48 11.64
N THR A 71 4.51 -3.78 11.01
CA THR A 71 5.91 -3.66 11.48
C THR A 71 6.06 -2.67 12.63
N ALA A 72 4.95 -2.05 13.08
CA ALA A 72 5.00 -1.17 14.24
C ALA A 72 5.43 -1.99 15.45
N VAL A 73 6.54 -1.55 16.03
CA VAL A 73 7.02 -2.04 17.32
C VAL A 73 5.93 -1.73 18.34
N PRO A 74 5.44 -2.73 19.09
CA PRO A 74 4.46 -2.49 20.15
C PRO A 74 4.98 -1.44 21.13
N ASP A 75 4.12 -0.53 21.59
CA ASP A 75 4.53 0.52 22.54
C ASP A 75 5.17 -0.09 23.79
N SER A 76 4.72 -1.29 24.22
CA SER A 76 5.32 -2.04 25.32
C SER A 76 6.80 -2.41 25.10
N LYS A 77 7.21 -2.60 23.85
CA LYS A 77 8.62 -2.86 23.49
C LYS A 77 9.43 -1.57 23.45
N VAL A 78 8.81 -0.46 23.09
CA VAL A 78 9.43 0.88 23.15
C VAL A 78 9.64 1.29 24.61
N ASP A 79 8.63 1.10 25.46
CA ASP A 79 8.71 1.37 26.90
C ASP A 79 9.79 0.52 27.57
N GLN A 80 9.88 -0.77 27.25
CA GLN A 80 10.97 -1.65 27.73
C GLN A 80 12.36 -1.16 27.31
N GLU A 81 12.50 -0.67 26.07
CA GLU A 81 13.79 -0.15 25.60
C GLU A 81 14.13 1.18 26.28
N ILE A 82 13.14 2.05 26.53
CA ILE A 82 13.32 3.28 27.30
C ILE A 82 13.73 2.98 28.74
N ASP A 83 13.10 2.01 29.40
CA ASP A 83 13.46 1.59 30.77
C ASP A 83 14.88 1.00 30.81
N ARG A 84 15.25 0.21 29.79
CA ARG A 84 16.63 -0.30 29.63
C ARG A 84 17.64 0.82 29.44
N MET A 85 17.33 1.83 28.63
CA MET A 85 18.18 3.02 28.44
C MET A 85 18.26 3.89 29.70
N ARG A 86 17.21 3.91 30.53
CA ARG A 86 17.16 4.66 31.80
C ARG A 86 17.89 3.95 32.95
N GLY A 87 18.37 2.72 32.77
CA GLY A 87 19.24 2.05 33.72
C GLY A 87 18.52 1.52 34.96
N LYS A 88 17.47 0.70 34.75
CA LYS A 88 17.01 -0.27 35.75
C LYS A 88 17.32 -1.69 35.29
#